data_AF-A0AA50CMQ5-F1
#
_entry.id   AF-A0AA50CMQ5-F1
#
_cell.length_a   1.000
_cell.length_b   1.000
_cell.length_c   1.000
_cell.angle_alpha   90.00
_cell.angle_beta   90.00
_cell.angle_gamma   90.00
#
_symmetry.space_group_name_H-M   'P 1'
#
loop_
_entity.id
_entity.type
_entity.pdbx_description
1 polymer ?
#
loop_
_entity_poly.entity_id
_entity_poly.type
_entity_poly.pdbx_seq_one_letter_code
_entity_poly.pdbx_strand_id
1 'polypeptide(L)'
;MALELRSEFLKIQTTVLSSLDGVPTEFHSALFREKKIVNSWENCLAYLSGKGYDPAVLMAYLQDDDVRAELSQNTVPGGDAAYPLRQYLIANDVLPDDAYRSYVRMLPRPFKALQKVGTTKIEILVRERKVEFSAENVGEIKDEDVKALFIELNFGAYLAKRTEIPLDIAIRERLLNSGISDQQKMIVVADIEPGLVVSSPSLASAVGPILDRSTIEATGYAPDFVRAIILNSRPEELQISLLNKLHSVLSTTEVREILQILPSPYRDIAEYGRYPKIDSSPVNEVLATWLLERRLISSFAPAIFGGIRINTFRKNHSSEG
;
A
#
# COMPACT_ATOMS: atom_id res chain seq x y z
N MET A 1 -41.72 21.23 35.83
CA MET A 1 -42.20 20.40 36.96
C MET A 1 -42.66 19.00 36.55
N ALA A 2 -43.80 18.79 35.86
CA ALA A 2 -44.26 17.42 35.54
C ALA A 2 -43.33 16.64 34.58
N LEU A 3 -42.73 17.32 33.60
CA LEU A 3 -41.78 16.71 32.66
C LEU A 3 -40.42 16.37 33.31
N GLU A 4 -39.96 17.23 34.22
CA GLU A 4 -38.73 17.02 35.01
C GLU A 4 -38.89 15.82 35.95
N LEU A 5 -40.02 15.72 36.66
CA LEU A 5 -40.30 14.58 37.53
C LEU A 5 -40.37 13.25 36.76
N ARG A 6 -40.91 13.25 35.54
CA ARG A 6 -40.92 12.05 34.68
C ARG A 6 -39.54 11.69 34.13
N SER A 7 -38.71 12.69 33.84
CA SER A 7 -37.31 12.46 33.43
C SER A 7 -36.48 11.92 34.59
N GLU A 8 -36.68 12.40 35.81
CA GLU A 8 -36.06 11.83 37.02
C GLU A 8 -36.54 10.40 37.29
N PHE A 9 -37.83 10.11 37.07
CA PHE A 9 -38.36 8.76 37.20
C PHE A 9 -37.68 7.76 36.24
N LEU A 10 -37.45 8.17 34.98
CA LEU A 10 -36.74 7.34 34.00
C LEU A 10 -35.31 6.98 34.44
N LYS A 11 -34.63 7.85 35.20
CA LYS A 11 -33.29 7.57 35.75
C LYS A 11 -33.30 6.45 36.78
N ILE A 12 -34.39 6.32 37.55
CA ILE A 12 -34.51 5.36 38.65
C ILE A 12 -35.03 4.00 38.14
N GLN A 13 -35.68 3.98 36.98
CA GLN A 13 -36.27 2.76 36.43
C GLN A 13 -35.20 1.78 35.92
N THR A 14 -35.36 0.48 36.20
CA THR A 14 -34.43 -0.58 35.74
C THR A 14 -34.82 -1.21 34.40
N THR A 15 -36.05 -0.97 33.94
CA THR A 15 -36.55 -1.50 32.66
C THR A 15 -35.84 -0.87 31.47
N VAL A 16 -35.38 -1.72 30.56
CA VAL A 16 -34.89 -1.32 29.23
C VAL A 16 -36.02 -1.55 28.23
N LEU A 17 -36.39 -0.52 27.48
CA LEU A 17 -37.45 -0.60 26.47
C LEU A 17 -36.94 -1.27 25.19
N SER A 18 -37.78 -2.08 24.56
CA SER A 18 -37.43 -2.77 23.31
C SER A 18 -37.43 -1.83 22.10
N SER A 19 -38.35 -0.87 22.03
CA SER A 19 -38.46 0.10 20.94
C SER A 19 -38.99 1.46 21.40
N LEU A 20 -38.96 2.46 20.50
CA LEU A 20 -39.57 3.77 20.70
C LEU A 20 -41.09 3.79 20.45
N ASP A 21 -41.70 2.65 20.11
CA ASP A 21 -43.12 2.57 19.79
C ASP A 21 -43.98 2.93 21.00
N GLY A 22 -44.91 3.88 20.81
CA GLY A 22 -45.77 4.38 21.89
C GLY A 22 -45.07 5.27 22.92
N VAL A 23 -43.76 5.55 22.77
CA VAL A 23 -43.04 6.47 23.65
C VAL A 23 -43.26 7.91 23.18
N PRO A 24 -43.72 8.83 24.06
CA PRO A 24 -43.83 10.24 23.72
C PRO A 24 -42.48 10.86 23.33
N THR A 25 -42.47 11.65 22.25
CA THR A 25 -41.28 12.24 21.63
C THR A 25 -40.36 12.98 22.62
N GLU A 26 -40.93 13.67 23.60
CA GLU A 26 -40.20 14.41 24.64
C GLU A 26 -39.27 13.54 25.50
N PHE A 27 -39.50 12.22 25.56
CA PHE A 27 -38.67 11.29 26.33
C PHE A 27 -37.62 10.56 25.48
N HIS A 28 -37.65 10.67 24.15
CA HIS A 28 -36.74 9.91 23.27
C HIS A 28 -35.27 10.17 23.60
N SER A 29 -34.85 11.44 23.70
CA SER A 29 -33.48 11.78 24.06
C SER A 29 -33.08 11.31 25.46
N ALA A 30 -34.02 11.31 26.40
CA ALA A 30 -33.75 10.83 27.76
C ALA A 30 -33.46 9.32 27.76
N LEU A 31 -34.20 8.52 26.98
CA LEU A 31 -33.97 7.08 26.87
C LEU A 31 -32.57 6.74 26.34
N PHE A 32 -32.07 7.49 25.34
CA PHE A 32 -30.72 7.31 24.82
C PHE A 32 -29.65 7.75 25.82
N ARG A 33 -29.80 8.92 26.46
CA ARG A 33 -28.84 9.41 27.47
C ARG A 33 -28.70 8.45 28.66
N GLU A 34 -29.82 7.93 29.13
CA GLU A 34 -29.87 7.05 30.30
C GLU A 34 -29.75 5.56 29.93
N LYS A 35 -29.52 5.25 28.64
CA LYS A 35 -29.42 3.88 28.08
C LYS A 35 -30.58 2.96 28.50
N LYS A 36 -31.80 3.49 28.52
CA LYS A 36 -33.04 2.77 28.88
C LYS A 36 -33.78 2.21 27.66
N ILE A 37 -33.07 2.00 26.57
CA ILE A 37 -33.56 1.41 25.33
C ILE A 37 -32.54 0.39 24.83
N VAL A 38 -33.02 -0.71 24.23
CA VAL A 38 -32.16 -1.76 23.65
C VAL A 38 -31.23 -1.13 22.61
N ASN A 39 -29.94 -1.47 22.69
CA ASN A 39 -28.92 -1.02 21.76
C ASN A 39 -29.09 -1.77 20.42
N SER A 40 -29.98 -1.28 19.56
CA SER A 40 -30.25 -1.84 18.24
C SER A 40 -30.19 -0.79 17.14
N TRP A 41 -29.85 -1.22 15.93
CA TRP A 41 -29.84 -0.33 14.76
C TRP A 41 -31.24 0.19 14.42
N GLU A 42 -32.27 -0.61 14.69
CA GLU A 42 -33.67 -0.22 14.53
C GLU A 42 -34.03 0.96 15.44
N ASN A 43 -33.58 0.94 16.69
CA ASN A 43 -33.80 2.04 17.63
C ASN A 43 -32.98 3.28 17.26
N CYS A 44 -31.72 3.11 16.83
CA CYS A 44 -30.93 4.23 16.30
C CYS A 44 -31.58 4.87 15.08
N LEU A 45 -32.12 4.07 14.15
CA LEU A 45 -32.84 4.56 12.97
C LEU A 45 -34.14 5.27 13.34
N ALA A 46 -34.92 4.69 14.26
CA ALA A 46 -36.17 5.28 14.74
C ALA A 46 -35.91 6.62 15.45
N TYR A 47 -34.83 6.72 16.22
CA TYR A 47 -34.43 7.97 16.88
C TYR A 47 -33.96 9.01 15.86
N LEU A 48 -33.08 8.63 14.93
CA LEU A 48 -32.58 9.51 13.87
C LEU A 48 -33.69 10.08 12.98
N SER A 49 -34.74 9.29 12.73
CA SER A 49 -35.89 9.68 11.90
C SER A 49 -37.00 10.37 12.70
N GLY A 50 -36.88 10.38 14.04
CA GLY A 50 -37.89 10.84 14.96
C GLY A 50 -37.85 12.36 15.18
N LYS A 51 -39.00 12.93 15.57
CA LYS A 51 -39.11 14.37 15.92
C LYS A 51 -38.29 14.76 17.16
N GLY A 52 -37.95 13.79 18.01
CA GLY A 52 -37.16 13.99 19.23
C GLY A 52 -35.65 13.85 19.00
N TYR A 53 -35.22 13.75 17.74
CA TYR A 53 -33.82 13.58 17.38
C TYR A 53 -32.96 14.76 17.88
N ASP A 54 -31.90 14.42 18.59
CA ASP A 54 -30.83 15.33 18.96
C ASP A 54 -29.49 14.71 18.50
N PRO A 55 -28.76 15.38 17.57
CA PRO A 55 -27.51 14.85 17.03
C PRO A 55 -26.44 14.64 18.10
N ALA A 56 -26.39 15.47 19.13
CA ALA A 56 -25.40 15.35 20.20
C ALA A 56 -25.68 14.12 21.08
N VAL A 57 -26.95 13.80 21.29
CA VAL A 57 -27.37 12.62 22.07
C VAL A 57 -27.04 11.33 21.33
N LEU A 58 -27.38 11.23 20.04
CA LEU A 58 -27.04 10.04 19.26
C LEU A 58 -25.52 9.87 19.14
N MET A 59 -24.78 10.96 18.94
CA MET A 59 -23.31 10.92 18.89
C MET A 59 -22.72 10.39 20.19
N ALA A 60 -23.11 10.95 21.34
CA ALA A 60 -22.62 10.52 22.64
C ALA A 60 -22.97 9.06 22.92
N TYR A 61 -24.19 8.65 22.56
CA TYR A 61 -24.64 7.26 22.70
C TYR A 61 -23.81 6.29 21.85
N LEU A 62 -23.49 6.64 20.60
CA LEU A 62 -22.66 5.81 19.72
C LEU A 62 -21.17 5.78 20.10
N GLN A 63 -20.69 6.74 20.90
CA GLN A 63 -19.32 6.73 21.42
C GLN A 63 -19.16 5.89 22.69
N ASP A 64 -20.27 5.49 23.30
CA ASP A 64 -20.24 4.68 24.50
C ASP A 64 -19.76 3.25 24.23
N ASP A 65 -18.87 2.74 25.08
CA ASP A 65 -18.21 1.45 24.86
C ASP A 65 -19.19 0.26 24.90
N ASP A 66 -20.15 0.26 25.83
CA ASP A 66 -21.12 -0.84 25.97
C ASP A 66 -22.07 -0.86 24.76
N VAL A 67 -22.57 0.33 24.37
CA VAL A 67 -23.42 0.49 23.19
C VAL A 67 -22.68 0.02 21.94
N ARG A 68 -21.42 0.43 21.78
CA ARG A 68 -20.59 0.04 20.65
C ARG A 68 -20.34 -1.47 20.62
N ALA A 69 -20.04 -2.07 21.77
CA ALA A 69 -19.79 -3.50 21.87
C ALA A 69 -20.98 -4.33 21.39
N GLU A 70 -22.21 -3.90 21.71
CA GLU A 70 -23.46 -4.57 21.32
C GLU A 70 -23.86 -4.29 19.87
N LEU A 71 -23.86 -3.01 19.44
CA LEU A 71 -24.23 -2.64 18.07
C LEU A 71 -23.28 -3.24 17.03
N SER A 72 -21.99 -3.34 17.35
CA SER A 72 -20.97 -3.86 16.43
C SER A 72 -21.01 -5.39 16.24
N GLN A 73 -21.93 -6.10 16.91
CA GLN A 73 -22.24 -7.51 16.65
C GLN A 73 -23.27 -7.71 15.53
N ASN A 74 -24.02 -6.67 15.20
CA ASN A 74 -25.14 -6.76 14.27
C ASN A 74 -24.86 -5.95 13.00
N THR A 75 -25.25 -6.49 11.84
CA THR A 75 -25.15 -5.77 10.57
C THR A 75 -26.16 -4.62 10.54
N VAL A 76 -25.75 -3.47 10.02
CA VAL A 76 -26.66 -2.32 9.84
C VAL A 76 -27.73 -2.68 8.79
N PRO A 77 -29.02 -2.39 9.01
CA PRO A 77 -30.07 -2.74 8.06
C PRO A 77 -29.81 -2.19 6.64
N GLY A 78 -29.99 -3.05 5.64
CA GLY A 78 -29.68 -2.75 4.24
C GLY A 78 -30.82 -2.20 3.40
N GLY A 79 -32.06 -2.21 3.91
CA GLY A 79 -33.24 -1.70 3.20
C GLY A 79 -33.19 -0.19 2.97
N ASP A 80 -33.99 0.30 2.04
CA ASP A 80 -34.02 1.73 1.66
C ASP A 80 -34.43 2.62 2.84
N ALA A 81 -35.34 2.15 3.70
CA ALA A 81 -35.75 2.86 4.91
C ALA A 81 -34.58 3.13 5.88
N ALA A 82 -33.52 2.31 5.84
CA ALA A 82 -32.34 2.46 6.69
C ALA A 82 -31.22 3.29 6.03
N TYR A 83 -31.43 3.82 4.82
CA TYR A 83 -30.47 4.67 4.15
C TYR A 83 -30.01 5.88 4.99
N PRO A 84 -30.90 6.62 5.71
CA PRO A 84 -30.48 7.74 6.54
C PRO A 84 -29.48 7.34 7.63
N LEU A 85 -29.68 6.18 8.26
CA LEU A 85 -28.75 5.67 9.28
C LEU A 85 -27.39 5.31 8.65
N ARG A 86 -27.38 4.62 7.51
CA ARG A 86 -26.11 4.29 6.83
C ARG A 86 -25.37 5.55 6.41
N GLN A 87 -26.08 6.55 5.89
CA GLN A 87 -25.51 7.85 5.51
C GLN A 87 -24.95 8.58 6.73
N TYR A 88 -25.68 8.59 7.85
CA TYR A 88 -25.22 9.18 9.11
C TYR A 88 -23.92 8.54 9.60
N LEU A 89 -23.82 7.20 9.59
CA LEU A 89 -22.64 6.48 10.05
C LEU A 89 -21.42 6.70 9.14
N ILE A 90 -21.60 6.57 7.82
CA ILE A 90 -20.46 6.62 6.89
C ILE A 90 -19.91 8.04 6.72
N ALA A 91 -20.74 9.07 6.82
CA ALA A 91 -20.33 10.47 6.70
C ALA A 91 -19.90 11.10 8.04
N ASN A 92 -19.78 10.31 9.11
CA ASN A 92 -19.46 10.82 10.44
C ASN A 92 -17.95 11.01 10.63
N ASP A 93 -17.50 12.26 10.50
CA ASP A 93 -16.09 12.62 10.70
C ASP A 93 -15.71 12.90 12.17
N VAL A 94 -16.71 12.93 13.07
CA VAL A 94 -16.54 13.31 14.47
C VAL A 94 -16.28 12.11 15.37
N LEU A 95 -16.81 10.94 15.02
CA LEU A 95 -16.57 9.70 15.77
C LEU A 95 -15.06 9.42 15.89
N PRO A 96 -14.58 8.89 17.03
CA PRO A 96 -13.23 8.32 17.12
C PRO A 96 -12.99 7.21 16.06
N ASP A 97 -11.74 7.01 15.63
CA ASP A 97 -11.38 6.10 14.54
C ASP A 97 -11.78 4.65 14.78
N ASP A 98 -11.59 4.17 16.01
CA ASP A 98 -11.97 2.84 16.45
C ASP A 98 -13.50 2.64 16.44
N ALA A 99 -14.25 3.62 16.97
CA ALA A 99 -15.72 3.62 16.94
C ALA A 99 -16.24 3.65 15.50
N TYR A 100 -15.74 4.59 14.69
CA TYR A 100 -16.11 4.70 13.28
C TYR A 100 -15.87 3.39 12.52
N ARG A 101 -14.67 2.79 12.66
CA ARG A 101 -14.35 1.50 12.03
C ARG A 101 -15.31 0.41 12.47
N SER A 102 -15.64 0.33 13.76
CA SER A 102 -16.52 -0.71 14.32
C SER A 102 -17.94 -0.71 13.73
N TYR A 103 -18.44 0.47 13.33
CA TYR A 103 -19.76 0.63 12.72
C TYR A 103 -19.71 0.54 11.20
N VAL A 104 -18.72 1.18 10.57
CA VAL A 104 -18.55 1.16 9.12
C VAL A 104 -18.37 -0.26 8.61
N ARG A 105 -17.60 -1.11 9.29
CA ARG A 105 -17.44 -2.53 8.91
C ARG A 105 -18.78 -3.27 8.82
N MET A 106 -19.76 -2.87 9.65
CA MET A 106 -21.11 -3.46 9.73
C MET A 106 -22.07 -2.91 8.67
N LEU A 107 -21.66 -1.94 7.84
CA LEU A 107 -22.46 -1.48 6.71
C LEU A 107 -22.59 -2.60 5.67
N PRO A 108 -23.80 -2.88 5.16
CA PRO A 108 -24.05 -4.08 4.36
C PRO A 108 -23.49 -4.01 2.93
N ARG A 109 -23.25 -2.80 2.40
CA ARG A 109 -22.81 -2.58 1.01
C ARG A 109 -21.90 -1.35 0.92
N PRO A 110 -20.99 -1.30 -0.08
CA PRO A 110 -20.21 -0.11 -0.37
C PRO A 110 -21.09 1.04 -0.87
N PHE A 111 -20.58 2.27 -0.69
CA PHE A 111 -21.16 3.48 -1.26
C PHE A 111 -20.48 3.83 -2.57
N LYS A 112 -21.28 4.33 -3.53
CA LYS A 112 -20.78 4.71 -4.85
C LYS A 112 -19.83 5.90 -4.80
N ALA A 113 -20.17 6.91 -4.00
CA ALA A 113 -19.39 8.13 -3.86
C ALA A 113 -18.55 8.07 -2.57
N LEU A 114 -17.31 8.56 -2.67
CA LEU A 114 -16.46 8.77 -1.52
C LEU A 114 -17.09 9.82 -0.58
N GLN A 115 -17.02 9.55 0.73
CA GLN A 115 -17.57 10.46 1.73
C GLN A 115 -16.59 11.61 2.01
N LYS A 116 -17.12 12.79 2.33
CA LYS A 116 -16.33 13.98 2.69
C LYS A 116 -15.93 13.93 4.16
N VAL A 117 -14.99 13.05 4.47
CA VAL A 117 -14.42 12.80 5.81
C VAL A 117 -12.90 12.93 5.76
N GLY A 118 -12.25 13.04 6.92
CA GLY A 118 -10.80 13.15 7.05
C GLY A 118 -10.04 11.94 6.51
N THR A 119 -8.75 12.12 6.22
CA THR A 119 -7.89 11.09 5.58
C THR A 119 -7.91 9.75 6.31
N THR A 120 -7.84 9.73 7.65
CA THR A 120 -7.89 8.49 8.43
C THR A 120 -9.21 7.74 8.25
N LYS A 121 -10.33 8.46 8.14
CA LYS A 121 -11.64 7.86 7.86
C LYS A 121 -11.70 7.30 6.45
N ILE A 122 -11.15 8.02 5.46
CA ILE A 122 -11.05 7.52 4.09
C ILE A 122 -10.24 6.23 4.05
N GLU A 123 -9.11 6.16 4.77
CA GLU A 123 -8.32 4.93 4.86
C GLU A 123 -9.13 3.77 5.46
N ILE A 124 -9.91 4.04 6.52
CA ILE A 124 -10.84 3.04 7.10
C ILE A 124 -11.85 2.59 6.06
N LEU A 125 -12.50 3.52 5.34
CA LEU A 125 -13.48 3.19 4.30
C LEU A 125 -12.89 2.31 3.19
N VAL A 126 -11.66 2.60 2.78
CA VAL A 126 -10.91 1.82 1.79
C VAL A 126 -10.61 0.41 2.31
N ARG A 127 -10.06 0.27 3.53
CA ARG A 127 -9.71 -1.02 4.14
C ARG A 127 -10.94 -1.90 4.37
N GLU A 128 -12.03 -1.31 4.84
CA GLU A 128 -13.31 -2.00 5.09
C GLU A 128 -14.13 -2.22 3.81
N ARG A 129 -13.61 -1.80 2.63
CA ARG A 129 -14.25 -1.92 1.32
C ARG A 129 -15.66 -1.30 1.27
N LYS A 130 -15.83 -0.13 1.90
CA LYS A 130 -17.11 0.58 1.97
C LYS A 130 -17.27 1.69 0.94
N VAL A 131 -16.35 1.79 -0.02
CA VAL A 131 -16.42 2.70 -1.16
C VAL A 131 -16.15 1.89 -2.44
N GLU A 132 -16.96 2.11 -3.47
CA GLU A 132 -16.79 1.47 -4.78
C GLU A 132 -15.54 2.01 -5.50
N PHE A 133 -14.82 1.14 -6.20
CA PHE A 133 -13.63 1.56 -6.94
C PHE A 133 -13.99 2.22 -8.28
N SER A 134 -13.66 3.50 -8.41
CA SER A 134 -13.88 4.31 -9.62
C SER A 134 -12.77 5.34 -9.81
N ALA A 135 -12.57 5.81 -11.06
CA ALA A 135 -11.62 6.88 -11.35
C ALA A 135 -11.97 8.18 -10.59
N GLU A 136 -13.27 8.46 -10.45
CA GLU A 136 -13.79 9.57 -9.65
C GLU A 136 -13.33 9.46 -8.19
N ASN A 137 -13.61 8.34 -7.52
CA ASN A 137 -13.23 8.17 -6.11
C ASN A 137 -11.71 8.16 -5.92
N VAL A 138 -10.95 7.59 -6.85
CA VAL A 138 -9.48 7.66 -6.82
C VAL A 138 -9.00 9.11 -6.96
N GLY A 139 -9.61 9.90 -7.85
CA GLY A 139 -9.28 11.32 -8.03
C GLY A 139 -9.61 12.20 -6.82
N GLU A 140 -10.61 11.82 -6.01
CA GLU A 140 -10.98 12.55 -4.79
C GLU A 140 -10.01 12.31 -3.61
N ILE A 141 -9.29 11.18 -3.60
CA ILE A 141 -8.32 10.87 -2.55
C ILE A 141 -7.07 11.72 -2.76
N LYS A 142 -6.78 12.60 -1.81
CA LYS A 142 -5.61 13.50 -1.85
C LYS A 142 -4.33 12.84 -1.36
N ASP A 143 -4.46 11.97 -0.36
CA ASP A 143 -3.34 11.28 0.26
C ASP A 143 -2.83 10.14 -0.63
N GLU A 144 -1.55 10.14 -0.97
CA GLU A 144 -0.95 9.16 -1.89
C GLU A 144 -0.88 7.76 -1.29
N ASP A 145 -0.71 7.63 0.03
CA ASP A 145 -0.67 6.35 0.73
C ASP A 145 -2.04 5.68 0.66
N VAL A 146 -3.09 6.44 0.96
CA VAL A 146 -4.47 5.96 0.90
C VAL A 146 -4.89 5.67 -0.54
N LYS A 147 -4.43 6.48 -1.51
CA LYS A 147 -4.70 6.23 -2.94
C LYS A 147 -4.02 4.96 -3.43
N ALA A 148 -2.74 4.76 -3.09
CA ALA A 148 -2.01 3.54 -3.41
C ALA A 148 -2.68 2.31 -2.77
N LEU A 149 -3.10 2.40 -1.50
CA LEU A 149 -3.85 1.35 -0.81
C LEU A 149 -5.18 1.03 -1.50
N PHE A 150 -5.91 2.05 -1.97
CA PHE A 150 -7.18 1.83 -2.65
C PHE A 150 -7.00 1.09 -3.98
N ILE A 151 -5.94 1.42 -4.72
CA ILE A 151 -5.55 0.73 -5.95
C ILE A 151 -5.07 -0.69 -5.63
N GLU A 152 -4.24 -0.88 -4.60
CA GLU A 152 -3.73 -2.18 -4.15
C GLU A 152 -4.87 -3.16 -3.89
N LEU A 153 -5.85 -2.75 -3.06
CA LEU A 153 -6.99 -3.59 -2.68
C LEU A 153 -7.95 -3.88 -3.85
N ASN A 154 -7.87 -3.11 -4.94
CA ASN A 154 -8.74 -3.20 -6.10
C ASN A 154 -7.95 -3.37 -7.41
N PHE A 155 -6.76 -3.97 -7.36
CA PHE A 155 -5.82 -3.94 -8.50
C PHE A 155 -6.42 -4.49 -9.80
N GLY A 156 -7.24 -5.54 -9.71
CA GLY A 156 -7.96 -6.08 -10.88
C GLY A 156 -8.93 -5.08 -11.52
N ALA A 157 -9.66 -4.30 -10.71
CA ALA A 157 -10.53 -3.25 -11.21
C ALA A 157 -9.75 -2.04 -11.74
N TYR A 158 -8.60 -1.73 -11.12
CA TYR A 158 -7.65 -0.74 -11.64
C TYR A 158 -7.17 -1.10 -13.05
N LEU A 159 -6.73 -2.35 -13.28
CA LEU A 159 -6.26 -2.77 -14.60
C LEU A 159 -7.29 -2.54 -15.72
N ALA A 160 -8.57 -2.78 -15.43
CA ALA A 160 -9.66 -2.55 -16.38
C ALA A 160 -9.87 -1.07 -16.72
N LYS A 161 -9.40 -0.14 -15.89
CA LYS A 161 -9.57 1.32 -16.02
C LYS A 161 -8.23 2.07 -16.07
N ARG A 162 -7.12 1.37 -16.34
CA ARG A 162 -5.75 1.91 -16.17
C ARG A 162 -5.47 3.19 -16.96
N THR A 163 -6.14 3.40 -18.09
CA THR A 163 -6.00 4.61 -18.92
C THR A 163 -6.71 5.84 -18.32
N GLU A 164 -7.70 5.62 -17.44
CA GLU A 164 -8.45 6.67 -16.77
C GLU A 164 -7.78 7.10 -15.45
N ILE A 165 -6.90 6.24 -14.90
CA ILE A 165 -6.27 6.42 -13.60
C ILE A 165 -4.75 6.47 -13.79
N PRO A 166 -4.20 7.62 -14.20
CA PRO A 166 -2.75 7.77 -14.32
C PRO A 166 -2.11 7.68 -12.94
N LEU A 167 -1.06 6.88 -12.84
CA LEU A 167 -0.23 6.84 -11.64
C LEU A 167 0.85 7.91 -11.76
N ASP A 168 1.28 8.47 -10.64
CA ASP A 168 2.52 9.25 -10.53
C ASP A 168 3.67 8.35 -10.01
N ILE A 169 4.86 8.92 -9.83
CA ILE A 169 6.03 8.15 -9.37
C ILE A 169 5.80 7.60 -7.97
N ALA A 170 5.26 8.39 -7.05
CA ALA A 170 5.08 8.01 -5.65
C ALA A 170 4.10 6.84 -5.49
N ILE A 171 2.98 6.86 -6.21
CA ILE A 171 2.01 5.76 -6.19
C ILE A 171 2.61 4.50 -6.80
N ARG A 172 3.40 4.62 -7.89
CA ARG A 172 4.08 3.47 -8.48
C ARG A 172 5.06 2.84 -7.50
N GLU A 173 5.90 3.63 -6.85
CA GLU A 173 6.84 3.14 -5.84
C GLU A 173 6.11 2.41 -4.70
N ARG A 174 4.98 2.95 -4.24
CA ARG A 174 4.16 2.30 -3.20
C ARG A 174 3.60 0.96 -3.67
N LEU A 175 3.06 0.88 -4.88
CA LEU A 175 2.56 -0.38 -5.43
C LEU A 175 3.66 -1.42 -5.65
N LEU A 176 4.84 -1.00 -6.11
CA LEU A 176 6.00 -1.90 -6.28
C LEU A 176 6.49 -2.46 -4.93
N ASN A 177 6.31 -1.69 -3.85
CA ASN A 177 6.67 -2.09 -2.49
C ASN A 177 5.52 -2.73 -1.68
N SER A 178 4.29 -2.79 -2.23
CA SER A 178 3.13 -3.31 -1.51
C SER A 178 2.95 -4.82 -1.63
N GLY A 179 1.83 -5.34 -1.12
CA GLY A 179 1.49 -6.76 -1.07
C GLY A 179 0.92 -7.33 -2.38
N ILE A 180 0.84 -6.56 -3.48
CA ILE A 180 0.43 -7.11 -4.78
C ILE A 180 1.42 -8.17 -5.27
N SER A 181 0.92 -9.12 -6.07
CA SER A 181 1.75 -10.20 -6.60
C SER A 181 2.86 -9.68 -7.53
N ASP A 182 3.97 -10.43 -7.65
CA ASP A 182 5.05 -10.06 -8.57
C ASP A 182 4.56 -9.94 -10.03
N GLN A 183 3.56 -10.73 -10.45
CA GLN A 183 2.92 -10.57 -11.76
C GLN A 183 2.24 -9.20 -11.93
N GLN A 184 1.52 -8.75 -10.90
CA GLN A 184 0.89 -7.43 -10.89
C GLN A 184 1.93 -6.32 -10.86
N LYS A 185 3.01 -6.49 -10.09
CA LYS A 185 4.14 -5.56 -10.06
C LYS A 185 4.80 -5.44 -11.43
N MET A 186 4.98 -6.54 -12.15
CA MET A 186 5.50 -6.52 -13.52
C MET A 186 4.62 -5.73 -14.48
N ILE A 187 3.29 -5.70 -14.29
CA ILE A 187 2.41 -4.83 -15.07
C ILE A 187 2.70 -3.36 -14.75
N VAL A 188 2.85 -3.01 -13.47
CA VAL A 188 3.22 -1.64 -13.07
C VAL A 188 4.58 -1.25 -13.66
N VAL A 189 5.57 -2.15 -13.65
CA VAL A 189 6.89 -1.91 -14.25
C VAL A 189 6.78 -1.69 -15.77
N ALA A 190 5.97 -2.47 -16.47
CA ALA A 190 5.79 -2.34 -17.91
C ALA A 190 5.15 -1.00 -18.32
N ASP A 191 4.33 -0.40 -17.45
CA ASP A 191 3.68 0.91 -17.68
C ASP A 191 4.56 2.10 -17.26
N ILE A 192 5.80 1.87 -16.78
CA ILE A 192 6.75 2.94 -16.45
C ILE A 192 7.52 3.36 -17.70
N GLU A 193 7.54 4.67 -17.97
CA GLU A 193 8.44 5.24 -18.96
C GLU A 193 9.92 5.08 -18.50
N PRO A 194 10.81 4.49 -19.32
CA PRO A 194 12.19 4.21 -18.91
C PRO A 194 12.96 5.45 -18.40
N GLY A 195 12.71 6.64 -18.95
CA GLY A 195 13.34 7.88 -18.52
C GLY A 195 13.02 8.27 -17.07
N LEU A 196 11.86 7.86 -16.54
CA LEU A 196 11.50 8.07 -15.13
C LEU A 196 12.35 7.21 -14.20
N VAL A 197 12.66 5.97 -14.59
CA VAL A 197 13.56 5.10 -13.80
C VAL A 197 14.98 5.64 -13.81
N VAL A 198 15.45 6.14 -14.94
CA VAL A 198 16.80 6.72 -15.06
C VAL A 198 16.95 7.96 -14.19
N SER A 199 15.90 8.79 -14.09
CA SER A 199 15.92 10.04 -13.34
C SER A 199 15.48 9.93 -11.88
N SER A 200 14.96 8.78 -11.44
CA SER A 200 14.49 8.55 -10.07
C SER A 200 15.20 7.36 -9.39
N PRO A 201 16.18 7.61 -8.51
CA PRO A 201 16.85 6.58 -7.71
C PRO A 201 15.89 5.73 -6.87
N SER A 202 14.85 6.33 -6.29
CA SER A 202 13.85 5.61 -5.47
C SER A 202 13.02 4.66 -6.32
N LEU A 203 12.61 5.07 -7.52
CA LEU A 203 11.86 4.23 -8.44
C LEU A 203 12.73 3.08 -8.96
N ALA A 204 13.98 3.37 -9.35
CA ALA A 204 14.93 2.35 -9.76
C ALA A 204 15.18 1.29 -8.66
N SER A 205 15.31 1.74 -7.41
CA SER A 205 15.44 0.86 -6.23
C SER A 205 14.19 -0.01 -6.02
N ALA A 206 12.99 0.51 -6.24
CA ALA A 206 11.75 -0.25 -6.13
C ALA A 206 11.57 -1.30 -7.26
N VAL A 207 12.06 -1.01 -8.47
CA VAL A 207 11.96 -1.91 -9.63
C VAL A 207 12.93 -3.09 -9.53
N GLY A 208 14.15 -2.87 -9.01
CA GLY A 208 15.22 -3.88 -8.97
C GLY A 208 14.82 -5.24 -8.38
N PRO A 209 14.29 -5.30 -7.14
CA PRO A 209 13.87 -6.56 -6.53
C PRO A 209 12.81 -7.33 -7.34
N ILE A 210 11.96 -6.62 -8.09
CA ILE A 210 10.92 -7.24 -8.90
C ILE A 210 11.55 -7.88 -10.13
N LEU A 211 12.43 -7.16 -10.83
CA LEU A 211 13.12 -7.70 -12.00
C LEU A 211 14.00 -8.89 -11.64
N ASP A 212 14.65 -8.86 -10.47
CA ASP A 212 15.50 -9.95 -9.99
C ASP A 212 14.71 -11.26 -9.77
N ARG A 213 13.52 -11.17 -9.16
CA ARG A 213 12.63 -12.33 -8.96
C ARG A 213 11.88 -12.79 -10.21
N SER A 214 11.73 -11.92 -11.20
CA SER A 214 10.90 -12.20 -12.40
C SER A 214 11.63 -13.04 -13.45
N THR A 215 10.95 -13.90 -14.19
CA THR A 215 11.54 -14.53 -15.39
C THR A 215 11.51 -13.52 -16.55
N ILE A 216 12.52 -12.67 -16.63
CA ILE A 216 12.67 -11.68 -17.72
C ILE A 216 13.69 -12.17 -18.75
N GLU A 217 13.36 -11.96 -20.02
CA GLU A 217 14.35 -11.95 -21.08
C GLU A 217 15.03 -10.59 -21.05
N ALA A 218 16.36 -10.55 -21.06
CA ALA A 218 17.13 -9.31 -20.99
C ALA A 218 16.89 -8.39 -22.22
N THR A 219 16.18 -8.85 -23.24
CA THR A 219 15.93 -8.12 -24.48
C THR A 219 14.77 -7.14 -24.33
N GLY A 220 15.03 -5.84 -24.45
CA GLY A 220 14.00 -4.80 -24.47
C GLY A 220 14.26 -3.60 -23.56
N TYR A 221 15.24 -3.70 -22.67
CA TYR A 221 15.65 -2.58 -21.82
C TYR A 221 16.78 -1.76 -22.47
N ALA A 222 16.73 -0.45 -22.28
CA ALA A 222 17.84 0.43 -22.64
C ALA A 222 19.00 0.30 -21.63
N PRO A 223 20.27 0.44 -22.04
CA PRO A 223 21.42 0.34 -21.14
C PRO A 223 21.35 1.26 -19.93
N ASP A 224 20.92 2.51 -20.11
CA ASP A 224 20.80 3.50 -19.02
C ASP A 224 19.76 3.07 -17.96
N PHE A 225 18.66 2.45 -18.39
CA PHE A 225 17.64 1.90 -17.50
C PHE A 225 18.22 0.75 -16.67
N VAL A 226 18.90 -0.19 -17.32
CA VAL A 226 19.56 -1.33 -16.65
C VAL A 226 20.60 -0.83 -15.64
N ARG A 227 21.42 0.15 -16.04
CA ARG A 227 22.42 0.78 -15.18
C ARG A 227 21.77 1.42 -13.96
N ALA A 228 20.71 2.21 -14.15
CA ALA A 228 20.00 2.89 -13.06
C ALA A 228 19.47 1.87 -12.03
N ILE A 229 18.87 0.77 -12.49
CA ILE A 229 18.35 -0.27 -11.62
C ILE A 229 19.46 -0.96 -10.82
N ILE A 230 20.54 -1.40 -11.49
CA ILE A 230 21.66 -2.09 -10.82
C ILE A 230 22.28 -1.18 -9.74
N LEU A 231 22.55 0.09 -10.06
CA LEU A 231 23.26 0.99 -9.16
C LEU A 231 22.43 1.46 -7.97
N ASN A 232 21.10 1.51 -8.10
CA ASN A 232 20.20 1.94 -7.03
C ASN A 232 19.61 0.78 -6.21
N SER A 233 19.80 -0.47 -6.64
CA SER A 233 19.31 -1.65 -5.91
C SER A 233 20.15 -1.96 -4.67
N ARG A 234 19.50 -2.44 -3.60
CA ARG A 234 20.17 -2.87 -2.37
C ARG A 234 19.50 -4.14 -1.81
N PRO A 235 20.22 -5.02 -1.10
CA PRO A 235 21.66 -4.95 -0.75
C PRO A 235 22.60 -5.21 -1.94
N GLU A 236 23.91 -5.18 -1.73
CA GLU A 236 24.94 -5.37 -2.77
C GLU A 236 24.76 -6.66 -3.58
N GLU A 237 24.38 -7.76 -2.92
CA GLU A 237 24.08 -9.05 -3.56
C GLU A 237 23.01 -8.91 -4.66
N LEU A 238 21.98 -8.08 -4.44
CA LEU A 238 20.94 -7.79 -5.43
C LEU A 238 21.53 -7.06 -6.64
N GLN A 239 22.50 -6.17 -6.44
CA GLN A 239 23.17 -5.48 -7.56
C GLN A 239 23.92 -6.46 -8.44
N ILE A 240 24.62 -7.43 -7.84
CA ILE A 240 25.35 -8.46 -8.59
C ILE A 240 24.39 -9.41 -9.29
N SER A 241 23.30 -9.82 -8.62
CA SER A 241 22.28 -10.67 -9.22
C SER A 241 21.63 -10.01 -10.45
N LEU A 242 21.27 -8.73 -10.33
CA LEU A 242 20.74 -7.94 -11.45
C LEU A 242 21.77 -7.75 -12.57
N LEU A 243 23.03 -7.50 -12.24
CA LEU A 243 24.09 -7.41 -13.24
C LEU A 243 24.27 -8.74 -13.98
N ASN A 244 24.27 -9.88 -13.28
CA ASN A 244 24.31 -11.21 -13.89
C ASN A 244 23.14 -11.44 -14.84
N LYS A 245 21.96 -10.93 -14.50
CA LYS A 245 20.75 -11.14 -15.29
C LYS A 245 20.67 -10.25 -16.53
N LEU A 246 21.20 -9.03 -16.43
CA LEU A 246 21.00 -7.98 -17.43
C LEU A 246 22.27 -7.61 -18.20
N HIS A 247 23.41 -8.26 -17.93
CA HIS A 247 24.68 -7.89 -18.56
C HIS A 247 24.65 -7.93 -20.08
N SER A 248 23.81 -8.76 -20.70
CA SER A 248 23.73 -8.91 -22.16
C SER A 248 23.21 -7.66 -22.87
N VAL A 249 22.49 -6.78 -22.15
CA VAL A 249 22.05 -5.46 -22.65
C VAL A 249 23.21 -4.47 -22.72
N LEU A 250 24.18 -4.64 -21.84
CA LEU A 250 25.27 -3.69 -21.63
C LEU A 250 26.45 -4.04 -22.53
N SER A 251 27.08 -3.02 -23.12
CA SER A 251 28.39 -3.12 -23.74
C SER A 251 29.49 -3.44 -22.72
N THR A 252 30.64 -3.86 -23.22
CA THR A 252 31.85 -4.10 -22.39
C THR A 252 32.26 -2.85 -21.60
N THR A 253 32.11 -1.67 -22.20
CA THR A 253 32.44 -0.39 -21.54
C THR A 253 31.46 -0.12 -20.41
N GLU A 254 30.16 -0.23 -20.64
CA GLU A 254 29.14 0.02 -19.61
C GLU A 254 29.25 -0.94 -18.43
N VAL A 255 29.55 -2.22 -18.68
CA VAL A 255 29.82 -3.18 -17.60
C VAL A 255 31.01 -2.74 -16.75
N ARG A 256 32.11 -2.30 -17.37
CA ARG A 256 33.28 -1.82 -16.62
C ARG A 256 32.95 -0.60 -15.77
N GLU A 257 32.18 0.34 -16.32
CA GLU A 257 31.76 1.52 -15.57
C GLU A 257 30.87 1.17 -14.38
N ILE A 258 29.92 0.23 -14.54
CA ILE A 258 29.12 -0.26 -13.41
C ILE A 258 30.03 -0.87 -12.35
N LEU A 259 30.93 -1.77 -12.73
CA LEU A 259 31.89 -2.39 -11.80
C LEU A 259 32.67 -1.32 -11.04
N GLN A 260 33.21 -0.28 -11.69
CA GLN A 260 33.96 0.80 -11.02
C GLN A 260 33.18 1.55 -9.92
N ILE A 261 31.85 1.61 -10.05
CA ILE A 261 30.96 2.31 -9.12
C ILE A 261 30.54 1.42 -7.95
N LEU A 262 30.45 0.10 -8.18
CA LEU A 262 30.18 -0.85 -7.11
C LEU A 262 31.24 -0.74 -6.00
N PRO A 263 30.92 -1.13 -4.76
CA PRO A 263 31.91 -1.18 -3.68
C PRO A 263 33.03 -2.20 -3.94
N SER A 264 34.15 -2.05 -3.22
CA SER A 264 35.17 -3.11 -3.17
C SER A 264 34.55 -4.34 -2.50
N PRO A 265 34.83 -5.58 -2.98
CA PRO A 265 35.88 -5.94 -3.94
C PRO A 265 35.53 -5.83 -5.43
N TYR A 266 34.28 -5.58 -5.81
CA TYR A 266 33.86 -5.60 -7.23
C TYR A 266 34.48 -4.48 -8.07
N ARG A 267 34.68 -3.30 -7.45
CA ARG A 267 35.30 -2.15 -8.13
C ARG A 267 36.66 -2.44 -8.72
N ASP A 268 37.43 -3.25 -8.02
CA ASP A 268 38.80 -3.57 -8.38
C ASP A 268 38.85 -4.51 -9.59
N ILE A 269 37.73 -5.14 -9.98
CA ILE A 269 37.60 -5.97 -11.20
C ILE A 269 37.76 -5.10 -12.46
N ALA A 270 37.33 -3.84 -12.40
CA ALA A 270 37.43 -2.93 -13.53
C ALA A 270 38.84 -2.33 -13.72
N GLU A 271 39.76 -2.57 -12.78
CA GLU A 271 41.14 -2.10 -12.86
C GLU A 271 42.07 -3.19 -13.42
N TYR A 272 42.88 -2.83 -14.42
CA TYR A 272 43.89 -3.71 -14.98
C TYR A 272 45.02 -4.01 -13.97
N GLY A 273 45.49 -5.25 -13.94
CA GLY A 273 46.58 -5.71 -13.08
C GLY A 273 46.22 -5.98 -11.62
N ARG A 274 44.92 -5.99 -11.29
CA ARG A 274 44.39 -6.29 -9.96
C ARG A 274 43.97 -7.76 -9.84
N TYR A 275 43.84 -8.19 -8.58
CA TYR A 275 43.44 -9.55 -8.23
C TYR A 275 42.38 -9.56 -7.12
N PRO A 276 41.20 -8.95 -7.33
CA PRO A 276 40.19 -8.88 -6.28
C PRO A 276 39.71 -10.25 -5.85
N LYS A 277 39.36 -10.33 -4.58
CA LYS A 277 38.81 -11.51 -3.94
C LYS A 277 37.35 -11.22 -3.58
N ILE A 278 36.42 -11.92 -4.22
CA ILE A 278 34.98 -11.83 -3.93
C ILE A 278 34.55 -13.07 -3.13
N ASP A 279 33.43 -12.98 -2.42
CA ASP A 279 32.92 -14.11 -1.62
C ASP A 279 32.46 -15.28 -2.50
N SER A 280 32.53 -16.49 -1.95
CA SER A 280 32.07 -17.70 -2.64
C SER A 280 30.56 -17.81 -2.49
N SER A 281 29.84 -17.45 -3.54
CA SER A 281 28.38 -17.60 -3.61
C SER A 281 27.97 -17.99 -5.03
N PRO A 282 26.80 -18.64 -5.23
CA PRO A 282 26.30 -18.94 -6.57
C PRO A 282 26.18 -17.68 -7.45
N VAL A 283 25.79 -16.54 -6.85
CA VAL A 283 25.70 -15.24 -7.53
C VAL A 283 27.08 -14.79 -8.04
N ASN A 284 28.13 -14.94 -7.23
CA ASN A 284 29.48 -14.55 -7.61
C ASN A 284 30.17 -15.52 -8.58
N GLU A 285 29.81 -16.80 -8.53
CA GLU A 285 30.27 -17.80 -9.51
C GLU A 285 29.71 -17.51 -10.91
N VAL A 286 28.42 -17.17 -10.99
CA VAL A 286 27.79 -16.72 -12.24
C VAL A 286 28.50 -15.46 -12.74
N LEU A 287 28.74 -14.48 -11.87
CA LEU A 287 29.48 -13.25 -12.21
C LEU A 287 30.83 -13.56 -12.85
N ALA A 288 31.66 -14.34 -12.15
CA ALA A 288 33.01 -14.67 -12.62
C ALA A 288 33.00 -15.41 -13.97
N THR A 289 32.01 -16.29 -14.17
CA THR A 289 31.85 -17.09 -15.38
C THR A 289 31.58 -16.21 -16.60
N TRP A 290 30.54 -15.38 -16.59
CA TRP A 290 30.23 -14.57 -17.78
C TRP A 290 31.24 -13.43 -18.00
N LEU A 291 31.89 -12.92 -16.95
CA LEU A 291 32.99 -11.97 -17.09
C LEU A 291 34.16 -12.58 -17.88
N LEU A 292 34.47 -13.86 -17.66
CA LEU A 292 35.48 -14.59 -18.43
C LEU A 292 35.04 -14.79 -19.88
N GLU A 293 33.81 -15.25 -20.09
CA GLU A 293 33.24 -15.49 -21.43
C GLU A 293 33.24 -14.21 -22.29
N ARG A 294 32.92 -13.07 -21.68
CA ARG A 294 32.95 -11.74 -22.31
C ARG A 294 34.33 -11.11 -22.38
N ARG A 295 35.39 -11.81 -21.94
CA ARG A 295 36.78 -11.33 -21.92
C ARG A 295 36.94 -10.00 -21.18
N LEU A 296 36.20 -9.83 -20.08
CA LEU A 296 36.35 -8.71 -19.15
C LEU A 296 37.45 -8.99 -18.11
N ILE A 297 37.66 -10.26 -17.79
CA ILE A 297 38.73 -10.77 -16.92
C ILE A 297 39.57 -11.81 -17.69
N SER A 298 40.77 -12.12 -17.17
CA SER A 298 41.66 -13.12 -17.78
C SER A 298 41.38 -14.55 -17.31
N SER A 299 40.99 -14.71 -16.05
CA SER A 299 40.66 -15.99 -15.42
C SER A 299 40.10 -15.74 -14.02
N PHE A 300 39.52 -16.77 -13.40
CA PHE A 300 39.21 -16.79 -11.98
C PHE A 300 39.51 -18.18 -11.40
N ALA A 301 39.74 -18.25 -10.09
CA ALA A 301 40.01 -19.50 -9.38
C ALA A 301 39.57 -19.40 -7.91
N PRO A 302 39.31 -20.54 -7.23
CA PRO A 302 39.14 -20.55 -5.78
C PRO A 302 40.37 -19.96 -5.07
N ALA A 303 40.15 -19.13 -4.06
CA ALA A 303 41.23 -18.54 -3.26
C ALA A 303 41.63 -19.45 -2.08
N ILE A 304 42.90 -19.39 -1.67
CA ILE A 304 43.52 -20.26 -0.64
C ILE A 304 42.89 -20.09 0.77
N PHE A 305 42.07 -19.06 0.98
CA PHE A 305 41.34 -18.80 2.24
C PHE A 305 39.84 -18.55 1.99
N GLY A 306 39.22 -19.37 1.14
CA GLY A 306 37.82 -19.23 0.71
C GLY A 306 37.59 -18.07 -0.25
N GLY A 307 36.48 -18.05 -0.98
CA GLY A 307 36.16 -17.01 -1.97
C GLY A 307 36.73 -17.27 -3.36
N ILE A 308 36.43 -16.35 -4.29
CA ILE A 308 36.80 -16.42 -5.70
C ILE A 308 37.82 -15.32 -5.98
N ARG A 309 39.02 -15.70 -6.42
CA ARG A 309 40.03 -14.77 -6.91
C ARG A 309 39.79 -14.49 -8.38
N ILE A 310 39.54 -13.23 -8.72
CA ILE A 310 39.44 -12.74 -10.10
C ILE A 310 40.82 -12.26 -10.55
N ASN A 311 41.28 -12.63 -11.75
CA ASN A 311 42.52 -12.13 -12.33
C ASN A 311 42.20 -11.19 -13.49
N THR A 312 42.48 -9.89 -13.35
CA THR A 312 42.26 -8.92 -14.44
C THR A 312 43.42 -8.92 -15.43
N PHE A 313 43.20 -8.42 -16.65
CA PHE A 313 44.27 -8.32 -17.64
C PHE A 313 45.38 -7.39 -17.15
N ARG A 314 46.62 -7.65 -17.59
CA ARG A 314 47.73 -6.71 -17.36
C ARG A 314 47.51 -5.47 -18.21
N LYS A 315 47.94 -4.31 -17.70
CA LYS A 315 47.98 -3.08 -18.51
C LYS A 315 49.01 -3.30 -19.63
N ASN A 316 48.58 -3.36 -20.88
CA ASN A 316 49.52 -3.39 -22.00
C ASN A 316 50.21 -2.02 -22.08
N HIS A 317 51.55 -2.00 -21.97
CA HIS A 317 52.37 -0.83 -22.31
C HIS A 317 52.72 -0.89 -23.80
N SER A 318 51.85 -0.37 -24.67
CA SER A 318 52.06 0.06 -26.09
C SER A 318 50.68 0.09 -26.79
N SER A 319 50.26 1.12 -27.53
CA SER A 319 50.99 1.90 -28.53
C SER A 319 50.46 3.34 -28.68
N GLU A 320 51.29 4.33 -28.32
CA GLU A 320 51.47 5.50 -29.19
C GLU A 320 52.43 5.06 -30.32
N GLY A 321 52.00 5.29 -31.55
CA GLY A 321 52.71 4.96 -32.79
C GLY A 321 51.86 5.38 -33.97
#